data_AF-B7QBE8-F1
#
_entry.id   AF-B7QBE8-F1
#
_cell.length_a   1.000
_cell.length_b   1.000
_cell.length_c   1.000
_cell.angle_alpha   90.00
_cell.angle_beta   90.00
_cell.angle_gamma   90.00
#
_symmetry.space_group_name_H-M   'P 1'
#
loop_
_entity.id
_entity.type
_entity.pdbx_description
1 polymer ?
#
loop_
_entity_poly.entity_id
_entity_poly.type
_entity_poly.pdbx_seq_one_letter_code
_entity_poly.pdbx_strand_id
1 'polypeptide(L)'
;MLSHVLSSPVSFFDSTPRGRMLNRFSLDLDAIDSRSYLSIKTCAQNVLLAMSRLSVIATQSPIILGVGGLGLVILVLGMRLIVRAANEARFVEGASSSRVLQHVTETVDSLSTIRSYGMVERFCGCFCRLVDANMVARNAFVCCQRVGRALVGAVGFAVVFSTLLLALFTANSSASGVGLALSSSLS
;
A
#
# COMPACT_ATOMS: atom_id res chain seq x y z
N MET A 1 10.28 21.84 -10.61
CA MET A 1 9.39 22.68 -9.78
C MET A 1 9.95 24.08 -9.57
N LEU A 2 11.22 24.21 -9.15
CA LEU A 2 11.87 25.52 -8.94
C LEU A 2 11.96 26.37 -10.23
N SER A 3 12.33 25.77 -11.36
CA SER A 3 12.35 26.45 -12.67
C SER A 3 10.99 27.02 -13.08
N HIS A 4 9.91 26.26 -12.88
CA HIS A 4 8.55 26.72 -13.20
C HIS A 4 8.07 27.86 -12.31
N VAL A 5 8.49 27.89 -11.05
CA VAL A 5 8.19 29.00 -10.14
C VAL A 5 8.96 30.26 -10.54
N LEU A 6 10.25 30.11 -10.90
CA LEU A 6 11.08 31.22 -11.36
C LEU A 6 10.63 31.81 -12.70
N SER A 7 9.98 31.02 -13.56
CA SER A 7 9.40 31.47 -14.83
C SER A 7 7.95 31.94 -14.72
N SER A 8 7.36 31.99 -13.51
CA SER A 8 5.97 32.42 -13.35
C SER A 8 5.83 33.97 -13.33
N PRO A 9 4.73 34.53 -13.85
CA PRO A 9 4.53 35.98 -13.89
C PRO A 9 4.41 36.58 -12.48
N VAL A 10 4.79 37.84 -12.32
CA VAL A 10 4.78 38.55 -11.02
C VAL A 10 3.40 38.50 -10.34
N SER A 11 2.31 38.52 -11.12
CA SER A 11 0.94 38.35 -10.65
C SER A 11 0.69 37.07 -9.83
N PHE A 12 1.43 35.99 -10.11
CA PHE A 12 1.36 34.74 -9.34
C PHE A 12 1.90 34.91 -7.91
N PHE A 13 2.93 35.75 -7.74
CA PHE A 13 3.55 36.03 -6.44
C PHE A 13 2.75 37.01 -5.60
N ASP A 14 1.97 37.91 -6.22
CA ASP A 14 1.05 38.81 -5.51
C ASP A 14 -0.21 38.07 -5.04
N SER A 15 -0.68 37.10 -5.82
CA SER A 15 -1.88 36.31 -5.52
C SER A 15 -1.64 35.21 -4.47
N THR A 16 -0.39 34.77 -4.31
CA THR A 16 -0.04 33.61 -3.47
C THR A 16 0.91 34.00 -2.34
N PRO A 17 0.50 33.89 -1.05
CA PRO A 17 1.36 34.29 0.05
C PRO A 17 2.64 33.42 0.09
N ARG A 18 3.79 34.06 0.30
CA ARG A 18 5.12 33.42 0.31
C ARG A 18 5.20 32.19 1.23
N GLY A 19 4.49 32.22 2.37
CA GLY A 19 4.41 31.10 3.32
C GLY A 19 3.70 29.86 2.77
N ARG A 20 2.70 30.01 1.89
CA ARG A 20 1.98 28.88 1.26
C ARG A 20 2.85 28.20 0.20
N MET A 21 3.66 28.97 -0.52
CA MET A 21 4.66 28.46 -1.46
C MET A 21 5.74 27.66 -0.72
N LEU A 22 6.29 28.22 0.37
CA LEU A 22 7.31 27.54 1.17
C LEU A 22 6.77 26.25 1.80
N ASN A 23 5.57 26.30 2.39
CA ASN A 23 4.93 25.13 3.00
C ASN A 23 4.67 24.01 1.98
N ARG A 24 4.24 24.38 0.76
CA ARG A 24 4.03 23.42 -0.33
C ARG A 24 5.36 22.83 -0.81
N PHE A 25 6.41 23.64 -0.96
CA PHE A 25 7.73 23.13 -1.32
C PHE A 25 8.28 22.19 -0.25
N SER A 26 8.23 22.56 1.03
CA SER A 26 8.75 21.74 2.12
C SER A 26 7.97 20.44 2.30
N LEU A 27 6.64 20.47 2.29
CA LEU A 27 5.82 19.28 2.48
C LEU A 27 5.80 18.37 1.25
N ASP A 28 5.71 18.92 0.03
CA ASP A 28 5.70 18.10 -1.19
C ASP A 28 7.08 17.49 -1.46
N LEU A 29 8.19 18.23 -1.23
CA LEU A 29 9.54 17.66 -1.37
C LEU A 29 9.79 16.58 -0.32
N ASP A 30 9.43 16.80 0.94
CA ASP A 30 9.62 15.79 1.98
C ASP A 30 8.77 14.53 1.70
N ALA A 31 7.52 14.70 1.26
CA ALA A 31 6.65 13.58 0.87
C ALA A 31 7.13 12.85 -0.39
N ILE A 32 7.83 13.52 -1.31
CA ILE A 32 8.41 12.87 -2.48
C ILE A 32 9.71 12.17 -2.07
N ASP A 33 10.64 12.84 -1.42
CA ASP A 33 11.97 12.30 -1.16
C ASP A 33 11.92 11.15 -0.13
N SER A 34 11.33 11.37 1.04
CA SER A 34 11.35 10.37 2.11
C SER A 34 10.49 9.15 1.78
N ARG A 35 9.26 9.39 1.29
CA ARG A 35 8.26 8.36 1.03
C ARG A 35 8.51 7.63 -0.28
N SER A 36 8.96 8.31 -1.33
CA SER A 36 9.34 7.64 -2.59
C SER A 36 10.58 6.78 -2.39
N TYR A 37 11.61 7.30 -1.71
CA TYR A 37 12.82 6.54 -1.44
C TYR A 37 12.52 5.24 -0.69
N LEU A 38 11.73 5.31 0.40
CA LEU A 38 11.35 4.12 1.17
C LEU A 38 10.53 3.12 0.35
N SER A 39 9.61 3.62 -0.49
CA SER A 39 8.78 2.79 -1.37
C SER A 39 9.61 2.09 -2.44
N ILE A 40 10.53 2.80 -3.08
CA ILE A 40 11.45 2.27 -4.08
C ILE A 40 12.37 1.22 -3.44
N LYS A 41 12.94 1.50 -2.27
CA LYS A 41 13.80 0.55 -1.54
C LYS A 41 13.04 -0.76 -1.26
N THR A 42 11.82 -0.64 -0.76
CA THR A 42 10.97 -1.79 -0.43
C THR A 42 10.58 -2.57 -1.69
N CYS A 43 10.28 -1.87 -2.78
CA CYS A 43 9.99 -2.49 -4.07
C CYS A 43 11.20 -3.26 -4.61
N ALA A 44 12.38 -2.64 -4.63
CA ALA A 44 13.61 -3.27 -5.07
C ALA A 44 13.94 -4.53 -4.25
N GLN A 45 13.82 -4.44 -2.92
CA GLN A 45 14.01 -5.59 -2.03
C GLN A 45 13.02 -6.73 -2.34
N ASN A 46 11.74 -6.41 -2.54
CA ASN A 46 10.73 -7.41 -2.86
C ASN A 46 10.95 -8.06 -4.24
N VAL A 47 11.40 -7.29 -5.23
CA VAL A 47 11.72 -7.82 -6.57
C VAL A 47 12.92 -8.77 -6.49
N LEU A 48 13.98 -8.39 -5.77
CA LEU A 48 15.16 -9.25 -5.58
C LEU A 48 14.79 -10.56 -4.86
N LEU A 49 13.95 -10.49 -3.82
CA LEU A 49 13.44 -11.68 -3.12
C LEU A 49 12.53 -12.54 -4.01
N ALA A 50 11.73 -11.93 -4.88
CA ALA A 50 10.91 -12.69 -5.83
C ALA A 50 11.79 -13.42 -6.85
N MET A 51 12.83 -12.75 -7.37
CA MET A 51 13.79 -13.35 -8.31
C MET A 51 14.59 -14.49 -7.66
N SER A 52 15.03 -14.34 -6.41
CA SER A 52 15.73 -15.41 -5.70
C SER A 52 14.84 -16.64 -5.52
N ARG A 53 13.58 -16.45 -5.10
CA ARG A 53 12.60 -17.53 -4.96
C ARG A 53 12.33 -18.24 -6.28
N LEU A 54 12.14 -17.50 -7.37
CA LEU A 54 11.94 -18.08 -8.70
C LEU A 54 13.14 -18.93 -9.16
N SER A 55 14.37 -18.44 -8.94
CA SER A 55 15.60 -19.19 -9.29
C SER A 55 15.73 -20.50 -8.51
N VAL A 56 15.31 -20.52 -7.24
CA VAL A 56 15.35 -21.74 -6.43
C VAL A 56 14.28 -22.74 -6.88
N ILE A 57 13.06 -22.27 -7.16
CA ILE A 57 11.99 -23.13 -7.70
C ILE A 57 12.43 -23.77 -9.03
N ALA A 58 13.15 -23.01 -9.88
CA ALA A 58 13.63 -23.49 -11.17
C ALA A 58 14.67 -24.62 -11.08
N THR A 59 15.44 -24.70 -9.99
CA THR A 59 16.51 -25.69 -9.81
C THR A 59 16.05 -26.99 -9.15
N GLN A 60 14.90 -27.01 -8.48
CA GLN A 60 14.47 -28.12 -7.63
C GLN A 60 13.87 -29.31 -8.40
N SER A 61 12.93 -29.08 -9.34
CA SER A 61 12.34 -30.13 -10.19
C SER A 61 11.37 -29.53 -11.23
N PRO A 62 11.30 -30.06 -12.48
CA PRO A 62 10.34 -29.61 -13.49
C PRO A 62 8.86 -29.81 -13.09
N ILE A 63 8.58 -30.75 -12.18
CA ILE A 63 7.21 -31.02 -11.69
C ILE A 63 6.71 -29.87 -10.81
N ILE A 64 7.60 -29.29 -10.00
CA ILE A 64 7.29 -28.15 -9.11
C ILE A 64 7.08 -26.87 -9.94
N LEU A 65 7.73 -26.78 -11.11
CA LEU A 65 7.55 -25.67 -12.06
C LEU A 65 6.11 -25.54 -12.55
N GLY A 66 5.42 -26.67 -12.78
CA GLY A 66 4.01 -26.68 -13.19
C GLY A 66 3.07 -26.16 -12.10
N VAL A 67 3.26 -26.59 -10.85
CA VAL A 67 2.49 -26.13 -9.69
C VAL A 67 2.76 -24.65 -9.41
N GLY A 68 4.02 -24.23 -9.49
CA GLY A 68 4.42 -22.83 -9.36
C GLY A 68 3.82 -21.94 -10.45
N GLY A 69 3.79 -22.42 -11.71
CA GLY A 69 3.15 -21.72 -12.82
C GLY A 69 1.65 -21.52 -12.61
N LEU A 70 0.94 -22.55 -12.16
CA LEU A 70 -0.49 -22.45 -11.84
C LEU A 70 -0.74 -21.46 -10.68
N GLY A 71 0.08 -21.53 -9.62
CA GLY A 71 0.03 -20.59 -8.50
C GLY A 71 0.30 -19.14 -8.92
N LEU A 72 1.22 -18.92 -9.85
CA LEU A 72 1.54 -17.59 -10.38
C LEU A 72 0.38 -17.02 -11.20
N VAL A 73 -0.30 -17.84 -12.01
CA VAL A 73 -1.49 -17.41 -12.76
C VAL A 73 -2.63 -17.00 -11.80
N ILE A 74 -2.89 -17.80 -10.76
CA ILE A 74 -3.90 -17.48 -9.73
C ILE A 74 -3.52 -16.19 -9.00
N LEU A 75 -2.25 -16.01 -8.65
CA LEU A 75 -1.74 -14.80 -8.01
C LEU A 75 -1.93 -13.56 -8.89
N VAL A 76 -1.58 -13.65 -10.17
CA VAL A 76 -1.70 -12.51 -11.10
C VAL A 76 -3.17 -12.11 -11.27
N LEU A 77 -4.06 -13.08 -11.46
CA LEU A 77 -5.50 -12.82 -11.59
C LEU A 77 -6.08 -12.24 -10.29
N GLY A 78 -5.79 -12.87 -9.15
CA GLY A 78 -6.25 -12.41 -7.84
C GLY A 78 -5.72 -11.02 -7.50
N MET A 79 -4.43 -10.76 -7.70
CA MET A 79 -3.84 -9.45 -7.45
C MET A 79 -4.39 -8.36 -8.36
N ARG A 80 -4.68 -8.65 -9.64
CA ARG A 80 -5.31 -7.65 -10.52
C ARG A 80 -6.66 -7.19 -9.97
N LEU A 81 -7.48 -8.10 -9.46
CA LEU A 81 -8.78 -7.76 -8.87
C LEU A 81 -8.60 -6.98 -7.57
N ILE A 82 -7.71 -7.43 -6.69
CA ILE A 82 -7.45 -6.79 -5.40
C ILE A 82 -6.86 -5.39 -5.57
N VAL A 83 -5.95 -5.19 -6.54
CA VAL A 83 -5.37 -3.87 -6.84
C VAL A 83 -6.43 -2.91 -7.36
N ARG A 84 -7.35 -3.37 -8.22
CA ARG A 84 -8.48 -2.54 -8.68
C ARG A 84 -9.36 -2.09 -7.49
N ALA A 85 -9.77 -3.04 -6.65
CA ALA A 85 -10.57 -2.75 -5.46
C ALA A 85 -9.82 -1.84 -4.46
N ALA A 86 -8.51 -2.05 -4.28
CA ALA A 86 -7.69 -1.22 -3.40
C ALA A 86 -7.54 0.22 -3.93
N ASN A 87 -7.45 0.42 -5.25
CA ASN A 87 -7.39 1.76 -5.82
C ASN A 87 -8.69 2.53 -5.63
N GLU A 88 -9.84 1.88 -5.82
CA GLU A 88 -11.15 2.47 -5.55
C GLU A 88 -11.31 2.83 -4.07
N ALA A 89 -10.96 1.90 -3.16
CA ALA A 89 -10.99 2.16 -1.72
C ALA A 89 -10.06 3.32 -1.32
N ARG A 90 -8.86 3.40 -1.92
CA ARG A 90 -7.90 4.49 -1.69
C ARG A 90 -8.42 5.84 -2.20
N PHE A 91 -9.14 5.85 -3.31
CA PHE A 91 -9.77 7.08 -3.81
C PHE A 91 -10.83 7.58 -2.82
N VAL A 92 -11.69 6.69 -2.33
CA VAL A 92 -12.72 7.04 -1.32
C VAL A 92 -12.08 7.54 -0.03
N GLU A 93 -11.04 6.88 0.46
CA GLU A 93 -10.28 7.30 1.66
C GLU A 93 -9.65 8.70 1.47
N GLY A 94 -9.09 8.98 0.28
CA GLY A 94 -8.56 10.29 -0.05
C GLY A 94 -9.64 11.38 -0.05
N ALA A 95 -10.80 11.09 -0.64
CA ALA A 95 -11.93 12.00 -0.67
C ALA A 95 -12.50 12.27 0.74
N SER A 96 -12.64 11.25 1.60
CA SER A 96 -13.11 11.41 2.97
C SER A 96 -12.11 12.18 3.83
N SER A 97 -10.82 11.88 3.73
CA SER A 97 -9.77 12.58 4.46
C SER A 97 -9.70 14.06 4.10
N SER A 98 -9.87 14.40 2.81
CA SER A 98 -9.92 15.79 2.36
C SER A 98 -11.10 16.56 2.97
N ARG A 99 -12.29 15.93 3.07
CA ARG A 99 -13.45 16.55 3.73
C ARG A 99 -13.21 16.82 5.21
N VAL A 100 -12.57 15.89 5.93
CA VAL A 100 -12.21 16.09 7.34
C VAL A 100 -11.30 17.30 7.49
N LEU A 101 -10.25 17.38 6.67
CA LEU A 101 -9.32 18.52 6.70
C LEU A 101 -10.02 19.83 6.39
N GLN A 102 -10.87 19.87 5.37
CA GLN A 102 -11.65 21.05 5.03
C GLN A 102 -12.53 21.53 6.19
N HIS A 103 -13.24 20.60 6.86
CA HIS A 103 -14.08 20.95 8.01
C HIS A 103 -13.26 21.48 9.19
N VAL A 104 -12.06 20.91 9.44
CA VAL A 104 -11.14 21.41 10.47
C VAL A 104 -10.66 22.81 10.14
N THR A 105 -10.24 23.07 8.89
CA THR A 105 -9.80 24.41 8.47
C THR A 105 -10.91 25.45 8.63
N GLU A 106 -12.12 25.15 8.17
CA GLU A 106 -13.28 26.04 8.32
C GLU A 106 -13.64 26.31 9.80
N THR A 107 -13.53 25.29 10.66
CA THR A 107 -13.78 25.42 12.09
C THR A 107 -12.73 26.28 12.79
N VAL A 108 -11.46 26.17 12.39
CA VAL A 108 -10.37 26.99 12.92
C VAL A 108 -10.56 28.46 12.52
N ASP A 109 -10.88 28.72 11.25
CA ASP A 109 -11.11 30.07 10.74
C ASP A 109 -12.34 30.74 11.39
N SER A 110 -13.39 29.96 11.68
CA SER A 110 -14.66 30.45 12.25
C SER A 110 -14.78 30.25 13.77
N LEU A 111 -13.70 29.94 14.47
CA LEU A 111 -13.74 29.50 15.87
C LEU A 111 -14.35 30.54 16.82
N SER A 112 -14.03 31.82 16.62
CA SER A 112 -14.55 32.93 17.43
C SER A 112 -16.08 33.05 17.30
N THR A 113 -16.58 32.94 16.08
CA THR A 113 -18.02 32.96 15.75
C THR A 113 -18.74 31.74 16.33
N ILE A 114 -18.19 30.55 16.18
CA ILE A 114 -18.80 29.32 16.71
C ILE A 114 -18.94 29.39 18.24
N ARG A 115 -17.93 29.93 18.94
CA ARG A 115 -17.96 30.14 20.39
C ARG A 115 -18.97 31.20 20.80
N SER A 116 -19.05 32.33 20.08
CA SER A 116 -20.01 33.39 20.41
C SER A 116 -21.46 32.95 20.27
N TYR A 117 -21.76 32.04 19.33
CA TYR A 117 -23.10 31.47 19.13
C TYR A 117 -23.39 30.22 19.97
N GLY A 118 -22.43 29.73 20.76
CA GLY A 118 -22.63 28.53 21.61
C GLY A 118 -22.84 27.22 20.83
N MET A 119 -22.42 27.15 19.55
CA MET A 119 -22.72 26.03 18.65
C MET A 119 -21.62 24.95 18.58
N VAL A 120 -20.70 24.94 19.55
CA VAL A 120 -19.51 24.07 19.57
C VAL A 120 -19.89 22.58 19.50
N GLU A 121 -20.91 22.16 20.25
CA GLU A 121 -21.31 20.75 20.36
C GLU A 121 -21.85 20.19 19.03
N ARG A 122 -22.58 21.02 18.28
CA ARG A 122 -23.07 20.66 16.94
C ARG A 122 -21.94 20.45 15.94
N PHE A 123 -20.92 21.33 15.96
CA PHE A 123 -19.73 21.18 15.12
C PHE A 123 -18.92 19.95 15.51
N CYS A 124 -18.78 19.67 16.82
CA CYS A 124 -18.11 18.47 17.32
C CYS A 124 -18.81 17.18 16.84
N GLY A 125 -20.15 17.11 16.92
CA GLY A 125 -20.91 15.98 16.41
C GLY A 125 -20.76 15.79 14.89
N CYS A 126 -20.72 16.89 14.14
CA CYS A 126 -20.46 16.83 12.69
C CYS A 126 -19.06 16.28 12.39
N PHE A 127 -18.04 16.76 13.11
CA PHE A 127 -16.67 16.28 12.99
C PHE A 127 -16.55 14.78 13.30
N CYS A 128 -17.16 14.31 14.40
CA CYS A 128 -17.15 12.88 14.76
C CYS A 128 -17.74 12.01 13.64
N ARG A 129 -18.88 12.41 13.07
CA ARG A 129 -19.49 11.68 11.94
C ARG A 129 -18.59 11.63 10.71
N LEU A 130 -17.86 12.72 10.44
CA LEU A 130 -16.96 12.81 9.29
C LEU A 130 -15.71 11.94 9.50
N VAL A 131 -15.19 11.91 10.73
CA VAL A 131 -14.08 11.04 11.14
C VAL A 131 -14.49 9.57 11.09
N ASP A 132 -15.68 9.21 11.56
CA ASP A 132 -16.21 7.84 11.49
C ASP A 132 -16.31 7.36 10.05
N ALA A 133 -16.87 8.19 9.15
CA ALA A 133 -16.91 7.88 7.72
C ALA A 133 -15.50 7.68 7.13
N ASN A 134 -14.52 8.49 7.55
CA ASN A 134 -13.13 8.32 7.14
C ASN A 134 -12.51 7.03 7.69
N MET A 135 -12.82 6.65 8.93
CA MET A 135 -12.34 5.41 9.54
C MET A 135 -12.86 4.18 8.78
N VAL A 136 -14.14 4.20 8.36
CA VAL A 136 -14.73 3.13 7.55
C VAL A 136 -14.03 3.01 6.20
N ALA A 137 -13.80 4.13 5.50
CA ALA A 137 -13.09 4.14 4.22
C ALA A 137 -11.66 3.59 4.34
N ARG A 138 -10.92 4.05 5.36
CA ARG A 138 -9.57 3.53 5.67
C ARG A 138 -9.58 2.04 5.99
N ASN A 139 -10.54 1.58 6.78
CA ASN A 139 -10.63 0.16 7.13
C ASN A 139 -10.91 -0.72 5.90
N ALA A 140 -11.73 -0.24 4.96
CA ALA A 140 -11.96 -0.92 3.68
C ALA A 140 -10.66 -1.08 2.88
N PHE A 141 -9.85 -0.02 2.77
CA PHE A 141 -8.54 -0.08 2.11
C PHE A 141 -7.59 -1.09 2.78
N VAL A 142 -7.51 -1.05 4.12
CA VAL A 142 -6.68 -2.00 4.90
C VAL A 142 -7.17 -3.44 4.70
N CYS A 143 -8.48 -3.66 4.64
CA CYS A 143 -9.07 -4.97 4.41
C CYS A 143 -8.65 -5.54 3.03
N CYS A 144 -8.74 -4.74 1.96
CA CYS A 144 -8.25 -5.15 0.64
C CYS A 144 -6.78 -5.57 0.67
N GLN A 145 -5.94 -4.81 1.37
CA GLN A 145 -4.52 -5.14 1.49
C GLN A 145 -4.27 -6.41 2.31
N ARG A 146 -5.05 -6.65 3.36
CA ARG A 146 -4.98 -7.89 4.16
C ARG A 146 -5.38 -9.12 3.35
N VAL A 147 -6.45 -9.04 2.57
CA VAL A 147 -6.87 -10.13 1.67
C VAL A 147 -5.79 -10.42 0.64
N GLY A 148 -5.15 -9.39 0.06
CA GLY A 148 -4.01 -9.57 -0.83
C GLY A 148 -2.84 -10.31 -0.18
N ARG A 149 -2.49 -9.95 1.06
CA ARG A 149 -1.45 -10.67 1.82
C ARG A 149 -1.85 -12.11 2.14
N ALA A 150 -3.09 -12.33 2.54
CA ALA A 150 -3.60 -13.67 2.82
C ALA A 150 -3.57 -14.58 1.59
N LEU A 151 -3.92 -14.05 0.41
CA LEU A 151 -3.87 -14.80 -0.86
C LEU A 151 -2.43 -15.19 -1.23
N VAL A 152 -1.47 -14.27 -1.08
CA VAL A 152 -0.03 -14.58 -1.26
C VAL A 152 0.43 -15.65 -0.26
N GLY A 153 0.04 -15.53 1.01
CA GLY A 153 0.36 -16.51 2.05
C GLY A 153 -0.23 -17.89 1.78
N ALA A 154 -1.48 -17.96 1.32
CA ALA A 154 -2.16 -19.21 0.99
C ALA A 154 -1.51 -19.92 -0.21
N VAL A 155 -1.15 -19.18 -1.26
CA VAL A 155 -0.43 -19.75 -2.42
C VAL A 155 0.97 -20.20 -2.02
N GLY A 156 1.68 -19.41 -1.20
CA GLY A 156 2.96 -19.81 -0.63
C GLY A 156 2.85 -21.12 0.14
N PHE A 157 1.89 -21.21 1.08
CA PHE A 157 1.65 -22.43 1.86
C PHE A 157 1.33 -23.64 0.97
N ALA A 158 0.50 -23.47 -0.06
CA ALA A 158 0.18 -24.54 -1.00
C ALA A 158 1.41 -25.05 -1.77
N VAL A 159 2.32 -24.16 -2.18
CA VAL A 159 3.58 -24.54 -2.84
C VAL A 159 4.50 -25.31 -1.89
N VAL A 160 4.67 -24.83 -0.65
CA VAL A 160 5.48 -25.51 0.36
C VAL A 160 4.92 -26.89 0.69
N PHE A 161 3.60 -26.99 0.89
CA PHE A 161 2.92 -28.25 1.17
C PHE A 161 3.06 -29.26 0.02
N SER A 162 2.92 -28.79 -1.23
CA SER A 162 3.12 -29.64 -2.42
C SER A 162 4.56 -30.13 -2.53
N THR A 163 5.53 -29.27 -2.21
CA THR A 163 6.96 -29.62 -2.21
C THR A 163 7.28 -30.64 -1.13
N LEU A 164 6.72 -30.48 0.08
CA LEU A 164 6.86 -31.44 1.18
C LEU A 164 6.27 -32.80 0.80
N LEU A 165 5.08 -32.85 0.21
CA LEU A 165 4.46 -34.09 -0.25
C LEU A 165 5.31 -34.79 -1.30
N LEU A 166 5.77 -34.06 -2.32
CA LEU A 166 6.64 -34.62 -3.35
C LEU A 166 7.96 -35.14 -2.76
N ALA A 167 8.51 -34.41 -1.79
CA ALA A 167 9.70 -34.82 -1.06
C ALA A 167 9.48 -36.12 -0.25
N LEU A 168 8.33 -36.29 0.40
CA LEU A 168 7.99 -37.53 1.11
C LEU A 168 7.82 -38.71 0.14
N PHE A 169 7.20 -38.48 -1.02
CA PHE A 169 7.08 -39.50 -2.07
C PHE A 169 8.44 -39.86 -2.71
N THR A 170 9.36 -38.90 -2.85
CA THR A 170 10.70 -39.12 -3.43
C THR A 170 11.77 -39.50 -2.41
N ALA A 171 11.51 -39.38 -1.10
CA ALA A 171 12.44 -39.73 -0.02
C ALA A 171 12.80 -41.22 -0.01
N ASN A 172 12.06 -42.04 -0.77
CA ASN A 172 12.47 -43.39 -1.11
C ASN A 172 13.70 -43.46 -2.06
N SER A 173 14.27 -42.32 -2.49
CA SER A 173 15.38 -42.30 -3.47
C SER A 173 16.52 -41.30 -3.22
N SER A 174 16.38 -40.21 -2.46
CA SER A 174 17.55 -39.36 -2.06
C SER A 174 17.24 -38.25 -1.05
N ALA A 175 17.83 -38.30 0.15
CA ALA A 175 17.57 -37.39 1.29
C ALA A 175 18.10 -35.94 1.14
N SER A 176 19.07 -35.70 0.25
CA SER A 176 19.75 -34.40 0.11
C SER A 176 18.93 -33.32 -0.61
N GLY A 177 18.11 -33.70 -1.61
CA GLY A 177 17.23 -32.77 -2.33
C GLY A 177 16.06 -32.26 -1.47
N VAL A 178 15.64 -33.08 -0.49
CA VAL A 178 14.53 -32.78 0.43
C VAL A 178 14.92 -31.66 1.41
N GLY A 179 16.14 -31.69 1.94
CA GLY A 179 16.64 -30.65 2.85
C GLY A 179 16.74 -29.28 2.19
N LEU A 180 17.24 -29.23 0.95
CA LEU A 180 17.30 -27.99 0.17
C LEU A 180 15.90 -27.44 -0.16
N ALA A 181 14.90 -28.31 -0.37
CA ALA A 181 13.54 -27.91 -0.73
C ALA A 181 12.76 -27.37 0.47
N LEU A 182 12.99 -27.92 1.67
CA LEU A 182 12.43 -27.37 2.90
C LEU A 182 13.06 -26.01 3.26
N SER A 183 14.39 -25.89 3.18
CA SER A 183 15.06 -24.63 3.52
C SER A 183 14.68 -23.49 2.58
N SER A 184 14.47 -23.78 1.29
CA SER A 184 14.01 -22.77 0.32
C SER A 184 12.55 -22.38 0.46
N SER A 185 11.71 -23.32 0.92
CA SER A 185 10.29 -23.10 1.16
C SER A 185 10.00 -22.24 2.39
N LEU A 186 10.88 -22.27 3.40
CA LEU A 186 10.70 -21.58 4.68
C LEU A 186 11.25 -20.13 4.68
N SER A 187 11.97 -19.72 3.62
CA SER A 187 12.68 -18.42 3.48
C SER A 187 11.99 -17.47 2.48
#